data_AF-A0A3D5P7H6-F1
#
_entry.id   AF-A0A3D5P7H6-F1
#
_cell.length_a   1.000
_cell.length_b   1.000
_cell.length_c   1.000
_cell.angle_alpha   90.00
_cell.angle_beta   90.00
_cell.angle_gamma   90.00
#
_symmetry.space_group_name_H-M   'P 1'
#
loop_
_entity.id
_entity.type
_entity.pdbx_description
1 polymer ?
#
loop_
_entity_poly.entity_id
_entity_poly.type
_entity_poly.pdbx_seq_one_letter_code
_entity_poly.pdbx_strand_id
1 'polypeptide(L)'
;ASTNPISISQDEISEDVIERERAVYMEQAREEGKPEEIAVKIVEGRLQKFFKESTLLAQPFVKNPDVTVEQLITEVSGTVGEKIEVARFARMKIGE
;
A
#
# COMPACT_ATOMS: atom_id res chain seq x y z
N ALA A 1 -16.00 -1.06 4.04
CA ALA A 1 -14.59 -0.63 4.12
C ALA A 1 -14.32 0.24 2.89
N SER A 2 -13.85 1.48 3.09
CA SER A 2 -13.64 2.43 2.00
C SER A 2 -12.40 2.10 1.17
N THR A 3 -11.43 1.42 1.76
CA THR A 3 -10.22 0.89 1.10
C THR A 3 -10.24 -0.65 1.14
N ASN A 4 -9.60 -1.26 0.14
CA ASN A 4 -9.54 -2.72 -0.02
C ASN A 4 -8.08 -3.20 0.09
N PRO A 5 -7.46 -3.11 1.28
CA PRO A 5 -6.10 -3.61 1.46
C PRO A 5 -6.04 -5.12 1.21
N ILE A 6 -4.98 -5.56 0.53
CA ILE A 6 -4.68 -6.97 0.28
C ILE A 6 -3.73 -7.56 1.33
N SER A 7 -2.97 -6.71 2.03
CA SER A 7 -2.02 -7.10 3.09
C SER A 7 -1.97 -6.06 4.21
N ILE A 8 -1.31 -6.39 5.33
CA ILE A 8 -1.14 -5.46 6.45
C ILE A 8 -0.06 -4.44 6.10
N SER A 9 1.11 -4.91 5.67
CA SER A 9 2.25 -4.09 5.23
C SER A 9 2.68 -4.45 3.81
N GLN A 10 3.60 -3.66 3.24
CA GLN A 10 4.20 -3.94 1.94
C GLN A 10 5.02 -5.24 1.94
N ASP A 11 5.62 -5.58 3.08
CA ASP A 11 6.50 -6.75 3.23
C ASP A 11 5.73 -8.08 3.23
N GLU A 12 4.41 -8.00 3.43
CA GLU A 12 3.50 -9.15 3.34
C GLU A 12 2.93 -9.35 1.93
N ILE A 13 3.23 -8.46 0.98
CA ILE A 13 2.85 -8.65 -0.42
C ILE A 13 3.82 -9.64 -1.06
N SER A 14 3.29 -10.66 -1.71
CA SER A 14 4.11 -11.66 -2.40
C SER A 14 4.86 -11.03 -3.58
N GLU A 15 6.12 -11.42 -3.77
CA GLU A 15 7.01 -10.85 -4.80
C GLU A 15 6.40 -10.97 -6.21
N ASP A 16 5.68 -12.06 -6.49
CA ASP A 16 4.99 -12.27 -7.77
C ASP A 16 3.94 -11.20 -8.08
N VAL A 17 3.25 -10.70 -7.05
CA VAL A 17 2.31 -9.58 -7.19
C VAL A 17 3.05 -8.28 -7.49
N ILE A 18 4.17 -8.04 -6.80
CA ILE A 18 5.01 -6.84 -7.00
C ILE A 18 5.60 -6.83 -8.41
N GLU A 19 6.15 -7.95 -8.86
CA GLU A 19 6.71 -8.11 -10.20
C GLU A 19 5.64 -7.93 -11.29
N ARG A 20 4.45 -8.49 -11.08
CA ARG A 20 3.32 -8.34 -12.00
C ARG A 20 2.90 -6.88 -12.13
N GLU A 21 2.70 -6.18 -11.02
CA GLU A 21 2.33 -4.75 -11.04
C GLU A 21 3.44 -3.90 -11.68
N ARG A 22 4.71 -4.20 -11.36
CA ARG A 22 5.87 -3.53 -11.98
C ARG A 22 5.86 -3.71 -13.51
N ALA A 23 5.61 -4.92 -14.00
CA ALA A 23 5.56 -5.20 -15.43
C ALA A 23 4.44 -4.42 -16.13
N VAL A 24 3.25 -4.36 -15.51
CA VAL A 24 2.11 -3.59 -16.02
C VAL A 24 2.46 -2.09 -16.11
N TYR A 25 3.04 -1.52 -15.06
CA TYR A 25 3.44 -0.10 -15.09
C TYR A 25 4.56 0.18 -16.10
N MET A 26 5.48 -0.76 -16.29
CA MET A 26 6.56 -0.63 -17.28
C MET A 26 6.03 -0.66 -18.71
N GLU A 27 5.05 -1.54 -18.99
CA GLU A 27 4.36 -1.58 -20.27
C GLU A 27 3.64 -0.25 -20.54
N GLN A 28 2.86 0.25 -19.57
CA GLN A 28 2.20 1.55 -19.67
C GLN A 28 3.19 2.70 -19.91
N ALA A 29 4.33 2.72 -19.21
CA ALA A 29 5.34 3.76 -19.38
C ALA A 29 6.02 3.71 -20.76
N ARG A 30 6.17 2.51 -21.35
CA ARG A 30 6.67 2.31 -22.71
C ARG A 30 5.67 2.78 -23.76
N GLU A 31 4.39 2.49 -23.58
CA GLU A 31 3.32 2.98 -24.47
C GLU A 31 3.23 4.52 -24.47
N GLU A 32 3.51 5.15 -23.34
CA GLU A 32 3.61 6.62 -23.21
C GLU A 32 4.85 7.22 -23.92
N GLY A 33 5.72 6.40 -24.51
CA GLY A 33 6.86 6.83 -25.34
C GLY A 33 7.98 7.53 -24.56
N LYS A 34 8.07 7.28 -23.24
CA LYS A 34 9.01 7.97 -22.36
C LYS A 34 10.41 7.34 -22.39
N PRO A 35 11.50 8.13 -22.24
CA PRO A 35 12.85 7.61 -22.06
C PRO A 35 12.94 6.61 -20.90
N GLU A 36 13.78 5.58 -21.04
CA GLU A 36 13.86 4.46 -20.10
C GLU A 36 14.14 4.89 -18.65
N GLU A 37 15.03 5.86 -18.43
CA GLU A 37 15.28 6.41 -17.09
C GLU A 37 14.06 7.09 -16.46
N ILE A 38 13.22 7.74 -17.27
CA ILE A 38 11.99 8.39 -16.81
C ILE A 38 10.91 7.34 -16.55
N ALA A 39 10.82 6.32 -17.42
CA ALA A 39 9.90 5.21 -17.25
C ALA A 39 10.14 4.48 -15.92
N VAL A 40 11.41 4.18 -15.58
CA VAL A 40 11.76 3.53 -14.30
C VAL A 40 11.31 4.37 -13.10
N LYS A 41 11.55 5.68 -13.10
CA LYS A 41 11.09 6.58 -12.02
C LYS A 41 9.57 6.64 -11.90
N ILE A 42 8.86 6.60 -13.02
CA ILE A 42 7.39 6.57 -13.03
C ILE A 42 6.87 5.26 -12.45
N VAL A 43 7.46 4.13 -12.85
CA VAL A 43 7.10 2.80 -12.34
C VAL A 43 7.30 2.73 -10.83
N GLU A 44 8.42 3.24 -10.33
CA GLU A 44 8.70 3.31 -8.89
C GLU A 44 7.64 4.15 -8.16
N GLY A 45 7.28 5.31 -8.69
CA GLY A 45 6.21 6.14 -8.13
C GLY A 45 4.84 5.46 -8.13
N ARG A 46 4.52 4.70 -9.19
CA ARG A 46 3.27 3.92 -9.30
C ARG A 46 3.25 2.75 -8.31
N LEU A 47 4.36 2.04 -8.14
CA LEU A 47 4.50 0.99 -7.11
C LEU A 47 4.35 1.56 -5.70
N GLN A 48 4.98 2.70 -5.41
CA GLN A 48 4.81 3.36 -4.11
C GLN A 48 3.35 3.75 -3.85
N LYS A 49 2.63 4.22 -4.87
CA LYS A 49 1.19 4.48 -4.78
C LYS A 49 0.40 3.18 -4.55
N PHE A 50 0.72 2.11 -5.27
CA PHE A 50 0.11 0.80 -5.09
C PHE A 50 0.25 0.30 -3.66
N PHE A 51 1.44 0.42 -3.04
CA PHE A 51 1.63 0.04 -1.64
C PHE A 51 0.80 0.88 -0.68
N LYS A 52 0.71 2.20 -0.91
CA LYS A 52 -0.14 3.10 -0.09
C LYS A 52 -1.62 2.76 -0.16
N GLU A 53 -2.11 2.32 -1.31
CA GLU A 53 -3.52 1.99 -1.52
C GLU A 53 -3.84 0.55 -1.09
N SER A 54 -2.89 -0.37 -1.26
CA SER A 54 -3.11 -1.82 -1.12
C SER A 54 -2.68 -2.40 0.23
N THR A 55 -2.02 -1.63 1.10
CA THR A 55 -1.61 -2.09 2.44
C THR A 55 -2.40 -1.38 3.54
N LEU A 56 -2.77 -2.08 4.60
CA LEU A 56 -3.55 -1.49 5.70
C LEU A 56 -2.77 -0.38 6.43
N LEU A 57 -1.49 -0.60 6.70
CA LEU A 57 -0.67 0.30 7.52
C LEU A 57 -0.39 1.65 6.83
N ALA A 58 -0.21 1.64 5.51
CA ALA A 58 0.09 2.85 4.74
C ALA A 58 -1.16 3.68 4.39
N GLN A 59 -2.37 3.15 4.64
CA GLN A 59 -3.60 3.84 4.33
C GLN A 59 -3.84 5.05 5.23
N PRO A 60 -4.44 6.13 4.70
CA PRO A 60 -4.98 7.21 5.51
C PRO A 60 -6.03 6.68 6.48
N PHE A 61 -6.00 7.14 7.73
CA PHE A 61 -6.98 6.75 8.72
C PHE A 61 -8.34 7.38 8.41
N VAL A 62 -9.39 6.56 8.32
CA VAL A 62 -10.73 7.00 7.88
C VAL A 62 -11.31 8.15 8.71
N LYS A 63 -10.97 8.24 10.01
CA LYS A 63 -11.44 9.34 10.87
C LYS A 63 -10.53 10.57 10.85
N ASN A 64 -9.28 10.41 10.44
CA ASN A 64 -8.31 11.49 10.31
C ASN A 64 -7.37 11.17 9.14
N PRO A 65 -7.70 11.59 7.91
CA PRO A 65 -6.90 11.24 6.73
C PRO A 65 -5.49 11.85 6.70
N ASP A 66 -5.18 12.79 7.61
CA ASP A 66 -3.86 13.40 7.72
C ASP A 66 -2.83 12.45 8.37
N VAL A 67 -3.30 11.38 9.02
CA VAL A 67 -2.45 10.36 9.64
C VAL A 67 -2.68 9.00 9.00
N THR A 68 -1.62 8.20 8.87
CA THR A 68 -1.74 6.81 8.43
C THR A 68 -2.15 5.89 9.59
N VAL A 69 -2.63 4.68 9.26
CA VAL A 69 -2.91 3.66 10.28
C VAL A 69 -1.65 3.29 11.06
N GLU A 70 -0.49 3.22 10.40
CA GLU A 70 0.81 2.99 11.07
C GLU A 70 1.17 4.09 12.08
N GLN A 71 0.99 5.35 11.69
CA GLN A 71 1.25 6.49 12.58
C GLN A 71 0.32 6.46 13.80
N LEU A 72 -0.97 6.17 13.59
CA LEU A 72 -1.93 6.00 14.67
C LEU A 72 -1.51 4.87 15.63
N ILE A 73 -1.12 3.71 15.11
CA ILE A 73 -0.67 2.58 15.95
C ILE A 73 0.58 2.97 16.76
N THR A 74 1.51 3.70 16.14
CA THR A 74 2.73 4.18 16.79
C THR A 74 2.43 5.16 17.92
N GLU A 75 1.53 6.13 17.67
CA GLU A 75 1.10 7.12 18.67
C GLU A 75 0.41 6.45 19.86
N VAL A 76 -0.49 5.50 19.60
CA VAL A 76 -1.20 4.77 20.67
C VAL A 76 -0.24 3.87 21.42
N SER A 77 0.69 3.18 20.75
CA SER A 77 1.73 2.36 21.39
C SER A 77 2.58 3.19 22.35
N GLY A 78 2.99 4.41 21.92
CA GLY A 78 3.74 5.34 22.78
C GLY A 78 2.95 5.84 23.98
N THR A 79 1.63 6.03 23.82
CA THR A 79 0.73 6.46 24.90
C THR A 79 0.50 5.35 25.93
N VAL A 80 0.34 4.10 25.47
CA VAL A 80 0.08 2.93 26.32
C VAL A 80 1.38 2.41 26.97
N GLY A 81 2.53 2.64 26.34
CA GLY A 81 3.82 2.13 26.80
C GLY A 81 4.07 0.67 26.42
N GLU A 82 3.24 0.12 25.53
CA GLU A 82 3.34 -1.26 25.04
C GLU A 82 3.30 -1.27 23.50
N LYS A 83 3.96 -2.25 22.89
CA LYS A 83 3.95 -2.42 21.44
C LYS A 83 2.58 -2.92 20.99
N ILE A 84 1.90 -2.15 20.15
CA ILE A 84 0.65 -2.55 19.49
C ILE A 84 0.94 -2.89 18.03
N GLU A 85 0.37 -3.99 17.55
CA GLU A 85 0.49 -4.41 16.16
C GLU A 85 -0.81 -5.04 15.66
N VAL A 86 -1.05 -4.97 14.35
CA VAL A 86 -2.16 -5.68 13.71
C VAL A 86 -1.68 -7.06 13.33
N ALA A 87 -2.23 -8.09 13.97
CA ALA A 87 -1.82 -9.47 13.70
C ALA A 87 -2.49 -10.07 12.44
N ARG A 88 -3.76 -9.74 12.20
CA ARG A 88 -4.57 -10.24 11.07
C ARG A 88 -5.84 -9.42 10.89
N PHE A 89 -6.33 -9.33 9.66
CA PHE A 89 -7.67 -8.84 9.35
C PHE A 89 -8.36 -9.74 8.34
N ALA A 90 -9.68 -9.71 8.32
CA ALA A 90 -10.49 -10.34 7.28
C ALA A 90 -11.53 -9.34 6.80
N ARG A 91 -11.66 -9.21 5.48
CA ARG A 91 -12.67 -8.37 4.83
C ARG A 91 -13.58 -9.28 4.02
N MET A 92 -14.87 -9.28 4.35
CA MET A 92 -15.91 -9.98 3.59
C MET A 92 -16.83 -8.94 2.94
N LYS A 93 -17.12 -9.12 1.65
CA LYS A 93 -18.10 -8.31 0.90
C LYS A 93 -19.07 -9.29 0.22
N ILE A 94 -20.37 -9.01 0.29
CA ILE A 94 -21.38 -9.84 -0.36
C ILE A 94 -21.48 -9.39 -1.82
N GLY A 95 -21.30 -10.32 -2.76
CA GLY A 95 -21.45 -10.06 -4.20
C GLY A 95 -20.21 -9.53 -4.91
N GLU A 96 -19.05 -9.50 -4.25
CA GLU A 96 -17.70 -9.35 -4.84
C GLU A 96 -16.65 -9.88 -3.85
#